data_AF-A0A847HLR0-F1
#
_entry.id   AF-A0A847HLR0-F1
#
_cell.length_a   1.000
_cell.length_b   1.000
_cell.length_c   1.000
_cell.angle_alpha   90.00
_cell.angle_beta   90.00
_cell.angle_gamma   90.00
#
_symmetry.space_group_name_H-M   'P 1'
#
loop_
_entity.id
_entity.type
_entity.pdbx_description
1 polymer ?
#
loop_
_entity_poly.entity_id
_entity_poly.type
_entity_poly.pdbx_seq_one_letter_code
_entity_poly.pdbx_strand_id
1 'polypeptide(L)'
;GKRSNNRMHRPQTICVIEDAELALPHFMLRREMKVADAIGAMLGGQDINFADDKKFSAAFVLQGEKTEETRSFFTALVRSAFMKFANSETRVEGSGNRLLITRNIIIEPEKWSQLLKETFALYEILKKPEQDAKA
;
A
#
# COMPACT_ATOMS: atom_id res chain seq x y z
N GLY A 1 20.49 -13.12 -34.36
CA GLY A 1 19.38 -13.49 -33.47
C GLY A 1 18.39 -12.34 -33.36
N LYS A 2 17.12 -12.57 -33.69
CA LYS A 2 16.06 -11.56 -33.54
C LYS A 2 15.76 -11.39 -32.05
N ARG A 3 16.10 -10.24 -31.46
CA ARG A 3 15.60 -9.85 -30.13
C ARG A 3 14.11 -9.54 -30.30
N SER A 4 13.23 -10.36 -29.73
CA SER A 4 11.82 -10.00 -29.66
C SER A 4 11.67 -8.87 -28.63
N ASN A 5 11.34 -7.68 -29.11
CA ASN A 5 10.88 -6.59 -28.26
C ASN A 5 9.42 -6.88 -27.90
N ASN A 6 9.18 -7.88 -27.04
CA ASN A 6 7.84 -8.14 -26.52
C ASN A 6 7.53 -7.09 -25.44
N ARG A 7 7.12 -5.89 -25.86
CA ARG A 7 6.62 -4.85 -24.96
C ARG A 7 5.28 -5.32 -24.41
N MET A 8 5.32 -6.06 -23.30
CA MET A 8 4.11 -6.52 -22.63
C MET A 8 3.41 -5.30 -22.02
N HIS A 9 2.34 -4.85 -22.67
CA HIS A 9 1.44 -3.83 -22.14
C HIS A 9 0.66 -4.43 -20.97
N ARG A 10 0.98 -4.01 -19.75
CA ARG A 10 0.20 -4.35 -18.56
C ARG A 10 -0.71 -3.16 -18.23
N PRO A 11 -2.02 -3.24 -18.48
CA PRO A 11 -2.93 -2.16 -18.13
C PRO A 11 -2.91 -1.92 -16.62
N GLN A 12 -2.95 -0.65 -16.21
CA GLN A 12 -3.00 -0.25 -14.82
C GLN A 12 -3.97 0.92 -14.61
N THR A 13 -4.64 0.93 -13.47
CA THR A 13 -5.31 2.11 -12.93
C THR A 13 -4.49 2.60 -11.74
N ILE A 14 -4.14 3.88 -11.75
CA ILE A 14 -3.38 4.56 -10.70
C ILE A 14 -4.24 5.71 -10.19
N CYS A 15 -4.47 5.74 -8.88
CA CYS A 15 -5.03 6.89 -8.17
C CYS A 15 -3.91 7.54 -7.37
N VAL A 16 -3.78 8.87 -7.49
CA VAL A 16 -2.78 9.66 -6.77
C VAL A 16 -3.52 10.69 -5.94
N ILE A 17 -3.23 10.73 -4.64
CA ILE A 17 -3.58 11.86 -3.77
C ILE A 17 -2.29 12.61 -3.46
N GLU A 18 -2.31 13.92 -3.68
CA GLU A 18 -1.25 14.84 -3.27
C GLU A 18 -1.86 15.89 -2.35
N ASP A 19 -1.37 15.96 -1.12
CA ASP A 19 -1.83 16.90 -0.10
C ASP A 19 -0.65 17.32 0.77
N ALA A 20 -0.39 18.63 0.86
CA ALA A 20 0.70 19.20 1.65
C ALA A 20 0.61 18.89 3.15
N GLU A 21 -0.57 18.51 3.66
CA GLU A 21 -0.75 18.10 5.05
C GLU A 21 -0.41 16.62 5.30
N LEU A 22 -0.11 15.82 4.26
CA LEU A 22 0.38 14.46 4.41
C LEU A 22 1.89 14.45 4.76
N ALA A 23 2.24 13.65 5.76
CA ALA A 23 3.61 13.39 6.18
C ALA A 23 3.85 11.87 6.24
N LEU A 24 3.79 11.21 5.08
CA LEU A 24 3.92 9.76 4.97
C LEU A 24 5.39 9.33 4.96
N PRO A 25 5.78 8.27 5.69
CA PRO A 25 7.08 7.64 5.46
C PRO A 25 7.13 7.07 4.04
N HIS A 26 8.32 6.84 3.50
CA HIS A 26 8.46 6.18 2.22
C HIS A 26 8.23 4.67 2.37
N PHE A 27 7.05 4.19 1.97
CA PHE A 27 6.66 2.79 2.11
C PHE A 27 6.00 2.24 0.84
N MET A 28 6.04 0.91 0.72
CA MET A 28 5.22 0.14 -0.20
C MET A 28 4.53 -0.98 0.55
N LEU A 29 3.24 -1.13 0.28
CA LEU A 29 2.40 -2.20 0.78
C LEU A 29 1.74 -2.91 -0.41
N ARG A 30 1.79 -4.24 -0.39
CA ARG A 30 1.10 -5.10 -1.34
C ARG A 30 0.61 -6.34 -0.62
N ARG A 31 -0.38 -7.02 -1.20
CA ARG A 31 -0.77 -8.35 -0.75
C ARG A 31 0.41 -9.32 -0.72
N GLU A 32 0.43 -10.21 0.27
CA GLU A 32 1.31 -11.38 0.31
C GLU A 32 0.83 -12.46 -0.67
N MET A 33 1.75 -13.00 -1.48
CA MET A 33 1.44 -14.05 -2.45
C MET A 33 1.61 -15.43 -1.82
N LYS A 34 0.62 -16.31 -2.00
CA LYS A 34 0.57 -17.65 -1.40
C LYS A 34 1.70 -18.60 -1.85
N VAL A 35 2.33 -18.31 -2.98
CA VAL A 35 3.53 -19.01 -3.45
C VAL A 35 4.71 -18.20 -2.98
N ALA A 36 5.36 -18.67 -1.90
CA ALA A 36 6.49 -18.05 -1.20
C ALA A 36 7.23 -17.01 -2.06
N ASP A 37 6.86 -15.74 -1.90
CA ASP A 37 7.61 -14.67 -2.50
C ASP A 37 9.02 -14.75 -1.92
N ALA A 38 10.03 -15.00 -2.76
CA ALA A 38 11.37 -14.57 -2.42
C ALA A 38 11.30 -13.03 -2.38
N ILE A 39 11.01 -12.47 -1.20
CA ILE A 39 10.89 -11.02 -1.01
C ILE A 39 12.28 -10.42 -1.22
N GLY A 40 12.55 -9.98 -2.46
CA GLY A 40 13.67 -9.09 -2.74
C GLY A 40 13.43 -7.75 -2.07
N ALA A 41 14.51 -7.07 -1.67
CA ALA A 41 14.44 -5.70 -1.18
C ALA A 41 13.93 -4.80 -2.33
N MET A 42 12.64 -4.44 -2.27
CA MET A 42 12.05 -3.40 -3.09
C MET A 42 11.88 -2.21 -2.14
N LEU A 43 12.36 -1.03 -2.54
CA LEU A 43 12.60 0.13 -1.64
C LEU A 43 13.70 -0.05 -0.58
N GLY A 44 14.57 -1.06 -0.70
CA GLY A 44 15.76 -1.23 0.14
C GLY A 44 15.55 -1.86 1.52
N GLY A 45 14.29 -2.14 1.92
CA GLY A 45 13.94 -2.73 3.21
C GLY A 45 13.52 -4.21 3.16
N GLN A 46 13.72 -4.91 4.28
CA GLN A 46 13.06 -6.20 4.54
C GLN A 46 11.57 -6.00 4.85
N ASP A 47 10.81 -7.08 4.78
CA ASP A 47 9.41 -7.08 5.16
C ASP A 47 9.20 -6.75 6.65
N ILE A 48 8.25 -5.87 6.95
CA ILE A 48 7.96 -5.34 8.28
C ILE A 48 6.75 -6.08 8.86
N ASN A 49 7.03 -7.00 9.78
CA ASN A 49 6.02 -7.79 10.48
C ASN A 49 5.67 -7.23 11.87
N PHE A 50 4.41 -7.44 12.27
CA PHE A 50 3.82 -6.99 13.54
C PHE A 50 3.41 -8.21 14.38
N ALA A 51 4.12 -8.45 15.48
CA ALA A 51 3.87 -9.61 16.35
C ALA A 51 2.49 -9.57 17.03
N ASP A 52 1.98 -8.37 17.28
CA ASP A 52 0.66 -8.07 17.84
C ASP A 52 -0.47 -8.14 16.80
N ASP A 53 -0.14 -8.21 15.50
CA ASP A 53 -1.11 -8.27 14.41
C ASP A 53 -0.68 -9.27 13.33
N LYS A 54 -0.80 -10.56 13.68
CA LYS A 54 -0.48 -11.68 12.78
C LYS A 54 -1.37 -11.70 11.55
N LYS A 55 -2.59 -11.18 11.63
CA LYS A 55 -3.54 -11.17 10.51
C LYS A 55 -3.09 -10.19 9.43
N PHE A 56 -2.65 -8.99 9.82
CA PHE A 56 -2.05 -8.04 8.91
C PHE A 56 -0.75 -8.59 8.31
N SER A 57 0.14 -9.11 9.16
CA SER A 57 1.45 -9.64 8.77
C SER A 57 1.39 -10.82 7.79
N ALA A 58 0.31 -11.61 7.84
CA ALA A 58 0.07 -12.71 6.89
C ALA A 58 -0.74 -12.30 5.64
N ALA A 59 -1.23 -11.06 5.59
CA ALA A 59 -2.02 -10.54 4.47
C ALA A 59 -1.18 -9.68 3.53
N PHE A 60 -0.13 -9.04 4.04
CA PHE A 60 0.62 -8.02 3.33
C PHE A 60 2.12 -8.20 3.49
N VAL A 61 2.83 -7.80 2.43
CA VAL A 61 4.25 -7.45 2.49
C VAL A 61 4.32 -5.94 2.63
N LEU A 62 4.95 -5.47 3.72
CA LEU A 62 5.18 -4.06 4.00
C LEU A 62 6.69 -3.79 3.96
N GLN A 63 7.12 -2.90 3.08
CA GLN A 63 8.51 -2.47 3.00
C GLN A 63 8.57 -0.95 3.17
N GLY A 64 9.63 -0.46 3.78
CA GLY A 64 9.89 0.97 3.94
C GLY A 64 11.36 1.30 3.81
N GLU A 65 11.67 2.50 3.33
CA GLU A 65 13.05 3.00 3.22
C GLU A 65 13.71 3.08 4.60
N LYS A 66 12.95 3.45 5.62
CA LYS A 66 13.35 3.48 7.03
C LYS A 66 12.42 2.59 7.85
N THR A 67 12.87 1.38 8.16
CA THR A 67 12.07 0.33 8.82
C THR A 67 11.35 0.81 10.08
N GLU A 68 12.04 1.47 11.01
CA GLU A 68 11.42 1.89 12.27
C GLU A 68 10.40 3.02 12.08
N GLU A 69 10.67 3.98 11.19
CA GLU A 69 9.73 5.06 10.86
C GLU A 69 8.43 4.49 10.25
N THR A 70 8.56 3.57 9.30
CA THR A 70 7.42 2.88 8.70
C THR A 70 6.68 2.00 9.73
N ARG A 71 7.41 1.27 10.59
CA ARG A 71 6.81 0.44 11.64
C ARG A 71 6.00 1.28 12.63
N SER A 72 6.52 2.42 13.08
CA SER A 72 5.82 3.34 13.98
C SER A 72 4.59 3.97 13.35
N PHE A 73 4.64 4.31 12.06
CA PHE A 73 3.51 4.88 11.35
C PHE A 73 2.34 3.88 11.17
N PHE A 74 2.65 2.59 11.01
CA PHE A 74 1.65 1.53 10.87
C PHE A 74 1.06 1.10 12.23
N THR A 75 0.35 2.04 12.87
CA THR A 75 -0.44 1.81 14.08
C THR A 75 -1.54 0.75 13.87
N ALA A 76 -2.15 0.26 14.94
CA ALA A 76 -3.26 -0.69 14.83
C ALA A 76 -4.42 -0.17 13.96
N LEU A 77 -4.73 1.13 14.07
CA LEU A 77 -5.72 1.80 13.22
C LEU A 77 -5.31 1.77 11.74
N VAL A 78 -4.06 2.13 11.43
CA VAL A 78 -3.55 2.11 10.06
C VAL A 78 -3.57 0.69 9.48
N ARG A 79 -3.09 -0.31 10.22
CA ARG A 79 -3.12 -1.72 9.79
C ARG A 79 -4.54 -2.19 9.52
N SER A 80 -5.49 -1.88 10.40
CA SER A 80 -6.91 -2.19 10.23
C SER A 80 -7.48 -1.56 8.95
N ALA A 81 -7.15 -0.29 8.68
CA ALA A 81 -7.58 0.41 7.47
C ALA A 81 -7.09 -0.26 6.17
N PHE A 82 -5.89 -0.84 6.19
CA PHE A 82 -5.32 -1.56 5.04
C PHE A 82 -5.98 -2.92 4.80
N MET A 83 -6.55 -3.57 5.81
CA MET A 83 -7.14 -4.91 5.67
C MET A 83 -8.23 -5.02 4.60
N LYS A 84 -8.88 -3.91 4.21
CA LYS A 84 -9.82 -3.88 3.07
C LYS A 84 -9.19 -4.31 1.74
N PHE A 85 -7.87 -4.20 1.61
CA PHE A 85 -7.13 -4.58 0.41
C PHE A 85 -6.53 -5.99 0.44
N ALA A 86 -6.69 -6.73 1.55
CA ALA A 86 -6.00 -8.02 1.77
C ALA A 86 -6.30 -9.08 0.70
N ASN A 87 -7.49 -9.00 0.09
CA ASN A 87 -7.94 -9.92 -0.96
C ASN A 87 -7.84 -9.32 -2.37
N SER A 88 -7.00 -8.31 -2.57
CA SER A 88 -6.83 -7.62 -3.85
C SER A 88 -5.37 -7.53 -4.26
N GLU A 89 -5.12 -7.37 -5.56
CA GLU A 89 -3.79 -7.08 -6.12
C GLU A 89 -3.44 -5.58 -6.05
N THR A 90 -4.03 -4.87 -5.09
CA THR A 90 -3.78 -3.44 -4.88
C THR A 90 -2.40 -3.27 -4.26
N ARG A 91 -1.60 -2.40 -4.88
CA ARG A 91 -0.37 -1.86 -4.29
C ARG A 91 -0.64 -0.45 -3.79
N VAL A 92 -0.14 -0.13 -2.60
CA VAL A 92 -0.17 1.21 -2.04
C VAL A 92 1.26 1.67 -1.77
N GLU A 93 1.59 2.87 -2.23
CA GLU A 93 2.88 3.51 -1.98
C GLU A 93 2.62 4.87 -1.32
N GLY A 94 3.34 5.17 -0.26
CA GLY A 94 3.31 6.47 0.41
C GLY A 94 4.69 7.09 0.42
N SER A 95 4.78 8.41 0.24
CA SER A 95 6.02 9.16 0.38
C SER A 95 5.73 10.65 0.53
N GLY A 96 6.10 11.23 1.67
CA GLY A 96 5.89 12.64 1.97
C GLY A 96 4.42 13.04 1.82
N ASN A 97 4.16 13.94 0.88
CA ASN A 97 2.83 14.50 0.62
C ASN A 97 1.97 13.67 -0.37
N ARG A 98 2.41 12.46 -0.74
CA ARG A 98 1.79 11.66 -1.83
C ARG A 98 1.42 10.25 -1.41
N LEU A 99 0.22 9.86 -1.79
CA LEU A 99 -0.31 8.50 -1.68
C LEU A 99 -0.66 7.99 -3.08
N LEU A 100 -0.11 6.85 -3.46
CA LEU A 100 -0.38 6.15 -4.72
C LEU A 100 -1.10 4.84 -4.44
N ILE A 101 -2.20 4.60 -5.16
CA ILE A 101 -2.91 3.33 -5.17
C ILE A 101 -2.90 2.78 -6.60
N THR A 102 -2.24 1.65 -6.80
CA THR A 102 -2.06 1.02 -8.10
C THR A 102 -2.77 -0.32 -8.15
N ARG A 103 -3.49 -0.59 -9.25
CA ARG A 103 -4.08 -1.89 -9.56
C ARG A 103 -3.69 -2.32 -10.97
N ASN A 104 -3.36 -3.60 -11.13
CA ASN A 104 -2.93 -4.19 -12.42
C ASN A 104 -4.11 -4.54 -13.36
N ILE A 105 -5.15 -3.70 -13.34
CA ILE A 105 -6.35 -3.81 -14.17
C ILE A 105 -6.79 -2.41 -14.59
N ILE A 106 -7.56 -2.30 -15.68
CA ILE A 106 -8.35 -1.08 -15.93
C ILE A 106 -9.64 -1.17 -15.13
N ILE A 107 -9.89 -0.17 -14.28
CA ILE A 107 -11.18 0.01 -13.63
C ILE A 107 -12.10 0.81 -14.57
N GLU A 108 -13.27 0.24 -14.85
CA GLU A 108 -14.35 0.90 -15.61
C GLU A 108 -14.82 2.20 -14.92
N PRO A 109 -15.18 3.26 -15.67
CA PRO A 109 -15.57 4.55 -15.11
C PRO A 109 -16.65 4.47 -14.02
N GLU A 110 -17.61 3.56 -14.17
CA GLU A 110 -18.73 3.37 -13.24
C GLU A 110 -18.26 2.90 -11.85
N LYS A 111 -17.08 2.27 -11.77
CA LYS A 111 -16.46 1.77 -10.54
C LYS A 111 -15.50 2.79 -9.91
N TRP A 112 -15.24 3.93 -10.56
CA TRP A 112 -14.33 4.96 -10.04
C TRP A 112 -14.83 5.57 -8.74
N SER A 113 -16.14 5.76 -8.59
CA SER A 113 -16.74 6.30 -7.36
C SER A 113 -16.40 5.45 -6.13
N GLN A 114 -16.51 4.13 -6.26
CA GLN A 114 -16.15 3.18 -5.21
C GLN A 114 -14.65 3.19 -4.94
N LEU A 115 -13.82 3.18 -6.00
CA LEU A 115 -12.36 3.29 -5.86
C LEU A 115 -11.96 4.55 -5.09
N LEU A 116 -12.50 5.70 -5.48
CA LEU A 116 -12.23 6.99 -4.84
C LEU A 116 -12.71 6.98 -3.38
N LYS A 117 -13.91 6.47 -3.10
CA LYS A 117 -14.42 6.35 -1.73
C LYS A 117 -13.50 5.53 -0.83
N GLU A 118 -13.03 4.38 -1.31
CA GLU A 118 -12.07 3.54 -0.57
C GLU A 118 -10.73 4.26 -0.36
N THR A 119 -10.26 4.99 -1.37
CA THR A 119 -9.00 5.72 -1.37
C THR A 119 -9.05 6.90 -0.39
N PHE A 120 -10.10 7.71 -0.43
CA PHE A 120 -10.30 8.81 0.51
C PHE A 120 -10.46 8.33 1.95
N ALA A 121 -11.20 7.23 2.18
CA ALA A 121 -11.30 6.65 3.52
C ALA A 121 -9.95 6.15 4.07
N LEU A 122 -9.05 5.65 3.21
CA LEU A 122 -7.67 5.34 3.62
C LEU A 122 -6.92 6.64 3.94
N TYR A 123 -6.97 7.60 3.02
CA TYR A 123 -6.26 8.88 3.12
C TYR A 123 -6.59 9.64 4.41
N GLU A 124 -7.85 9.74 4.82
CA GLU A 124 -8.24 10.41 6.06
C GLU A 124 -7.59 9.79 7.31
N ILE A 125 -7.45 8.46 7.32
CA ILE A 125 -6.77 7.73 8.41
C ILE A 125 -5.27 8.00 8.36
N LEU A 126 -4.67 7.93 7.17
CA LEU A 126 -3.23 8.16 6.98
C LEU A 126 -2.80 9.60 7.31
N LYS A 127 -3.70 10.56 7.16
CA LYS A 127 -3.49 11.96 7.55
C LYS A 127 -3.42 12.16 9.05
N LYS A 128 -4.04 11.26 9.84
CA LYS A 128 -4.12 11.35 11.30
C LYS A 128 -3.99 9.96 11.96
N PRO A 129 -2.82 9.29 11.84
CA PRO A 129 -2.65 7.89 12.21
C PRO A 129 -2.71 7.61 13.72
N GLU A 130 -2.68 8.65 14.57
CA GLU A 130 -2.66 8.57 16.04
C GLU A 130 -4.05 8.68 16.71
N GLN A 131 -5.14 8.89 15.96
CA GLN A 131 -6.42 9.29 16.55
C GLN A 131 -7.11 8.26 17.47
N ASP A 132 -6.65 7.01 17.51
CA ASP A 132 -7.18 5.98 18.42
C ASP A 132 -6.34 5.76 19.69
N ALA A 133 -5.23 6.49 19.89
CA ALA A 133 -4.42 6.39 21.12
C ALA A 133 -5.07 7.07 22.35
N LYS A 134 -6.27 7.63 22.18
CA LYS A 134 -7.06 8.28 23.24
C LYS A 134 -8.51 7.77 23.20
N ALA A 135 -8.72 6.54 23.65
CA ALA A 135 -10.02 6.06 24.11
C ALA A 135 -9.84 5.22 25.36
#